data_AF-A0A537E3Y8-F1
#
_entry.id   AF-A0A537E3Y8-F1
#
_cell.length_a   1.000
_cell.length_b   1.000
_cell.length_c   1.000
_cell.angle_alpha   90.00
_cell.angle_beta   90.00
_cell.angle_gamma   90.00
#
_symmetry.space_group_name_H-M   'P 1'
#
loop_
_entity.id
_entity.type
_entity.pdbx_description
1 polymer ?
#
loop_
_entity_poly.entity_id
_entity_poly.type
_entity_poly.pdbx_seq_one_letter_code
_entity_poly.pdbx_strand_id
1 'polypeptide(L)' 'MGLPLQGLRVIDLTQDFAGPFCTMILSDLGAEVIKIEKPGTGDETRAWGPPFVNGI' A
#
# COMPACT_ATOMS: atom_id res chain seq x y z
N MET A 1 14.81 -5.00 20.61
CA MET A 1 13.67 -4.08 20.80
C MET A 1 12.85 -4.12 19.52
N GLY A 2 11.54 -4.34 19.63
CA GLY A 2 10.64 -4.40 18.48
C GLY A 2 10.29 -3.02 17.92
N LEU A 3 9.86 -2.96 16.66
CA LEU A 3 9.29 -1.74 16.09
C LEU A 3 7.95 -1.40 16.78
N PRO A 4 7.53 -0.12 16.83
CA PRO A 4 6.38 0.31 17.62
C PRO A 4 5.05 -0.40 17.34
N LEU A 5 4.84 -0.90 16.12
CA LEU A 5 3.63 -1.60 15.68
C LEU A 5 3.86 -3.10 15.40
N GLN A 6 4.99 -3.65 15.85
CA GLN A 6 5.30 -5.07 15.64
C GLN A 6 4.20 -5.97 16.20
N GLY A 7 3.74 -6.92 15.38
CA GLY A 7 2.70 -7.89 15.74
C GLY A 7 1.27 -7.44 15.43
N LEU A 8 1.07 -6.20 14.97
CA LEU A 8 -0.23 -5.76 14.43
C LEU A 8 -0.37 -6.18 12.96
N ARG A 9 -1.60 -6.52 12.57
CA ARG A 9 -1.99 -6.79 11.18
C ARG A 9 -3.06 -5.80 10.74
N VAL A 10 -2.84 -5.15 9.60
CA VAL A 10 -3.73 -4.13 9.02
C VAL A 10 -4.23 -4.62 7.67
N ILE A 11 -5.55 -4.59 7.47
CA ILE A 11 -6.15 -4.79 6.15
C ILE A 11 -6.32 -3.43 5.50
N ASP A 12 -5.59 -3.21 4.42
CA ASP A 12 -5.59 -1.95 3.67
C ASP A 12 -6.50 -2.08 2.43
N LEU A 13 -7.68 -1.45 2.51
CA LEU A 13 -8.63 -1.31 1.40
C LEU A 13 -8.55 0.07 0.72
N THR A 14 -7.54 0.88 1.08
CA THR A 14 -7.41 2.23 0.57
C THR A 14 -6.89 2.24 -0.87
N GLN A 15 -7.07 3.37 -1.53
CA GLN A 15 -6.70 3.58 -2.92
C GLN A 15 -6.01 4.94 -3.09
N ASP A 16 -5.38 5.15 -4.24
CA ASP A 16 -4.76 6.41 -4.63
C ASP A 16 -3.61 6.81 -3.71
N PHE A 17 -3.72 7.95 -3.02
CA PHE A 17 -2.59 8.56 -2.33
C PHE A 17 -2.73 8.58 -0.81
N ALA A 18 -3.76 9.24 -0.28
CA ALA A 18 -3.83 9.56 1.15
C ALA A 18 -3.85 8.30 2.05
N GLY A 19 -4.62 7.29 1.65
CA GLY A 19 -4.70 6.04 2.39
C GLY A 19 -3.42 5.21 2.30
N PRO A 20 -2.90 4.90 1.09
CA PRO A 20 -1.65 4.16 0.94
C PRO A 20 -0.46 4.85 1.62
N PHE A 21 -0.43 6.19 1.63
CA PHE A 21 0.60 6.94 2.37
C PHE A 21 0.51 6.70 3.89
N CYS A 22 -0.71 6.69 4.44
CA CYS A 22 -0.92 6.39 5.85
C CYS A 22 -0.51 4.94 6.17
N THR A 23 -0.96 3.97 5.39
CA THR A 23 -0.68 2.54 5.66
C THR A 23 0.78 2.18 5.41
N MET A 24 1.47 2.87 4.50
CA MET A 24 2.92 2.80 4.35
C MET A 24 3.65 3.17 5.66
N ILE A 25 3.27 4.28 6.31
CA ILE A 25 3.84 4.67 7.60
C ILE A 25 3.58 3.60 8.67
N LEU A 26 2.39 2.98 8.69
CA LEU A 26 2.11 1.88 9.62
C LEU A 26 3.02 0.67 9.37
N SER A 27 3.30 0.35 8.11
CA SER A 27 4.23 -0.71 7.72
C SER A 27 5.67 -0.38 8.15
N ASP A 28 6.13 0.85 7.94
CA ASP A 28 7.46 1.32 8.36
C ASP A 28 7.64 1.25 9.88
N LEU A 29 6.56 1.46 10.63
CA LEU A 29 6.52 1.31 12.08
C LEU A 29 6.35 -0.14 12.55
N GLY A 30 6.31 -1.12 11.63
CA GLY A 30 6.40 -2.55 11.93
C GLY A 30 5.09 -3.35 11.86
N ALA A 31 3.99 -2.75 11.39
CA ALA A 31 2.75 -3.50 11.18
C ALA A 31 2.84 -4.38 9.91
N GLU A 32 2.17 -5.54 9.93
CA GLU A 32 1.92 -6.34 8.72
C GLU A 32 0.72 -5.74 7.97
N VAL A 33 0.98 -5.00 6.91
CA VAL A 33 -0.06 -4.37 6.09
C VAL A 33 -0.37 -5.24 4.88
N ILE A 34 -1.60 -5.76 4.81
CA ILE A 34 -2.10 -6.56 3.69
C ILE A 34 -3.00 -5.66 2.84
N LYS A 35 -2.49 -5.24 1.68
CA LYS A 35 -3.27 -4.46 0.72
C LYS A 35 -4.17 -5.36 -0.10
N ILE A 36 -5.46 -5.07 -0.09
CA ILE A 36 -6.47 -5.77 -0.88
C ILE A 36 -6.87 -4.86 -2.03
N GLU A 37 -6.74 -5.37 -3.25
CA GLU A 37 -6.97 -4.59 -4.45
C GLU A 37 -7.97 -5.27 -5.38
N LYS A 38 -8.51 -4.51 -6.32
CA LYS A 38 -9.44 -5.01 -7.33
C LYS A 38 -8.76 -6.09 -8.18
N PRO A 39 -9.36 -7.27 -8.37
CA PRO A 39 -8.85 -8.27 -9.29
C PRO A 39 -8.71 -7.70 -10.71
N GLY A 40 -7.61 -8.03 -11.40
CA GLY A 40 -7.35 -7.63 -12.79
C GLY A 40 -6.73 -6.25 -12.96
N THR A 41 -7.13 -5.24 -12.19
CA THR A 41 -6.62 -3.86 -12.33
C THR A 41 -5.67 -3.44 -11.21
N GLY A 42 -5.93 -3.88 -9.98
CA GLY A 42 -5.25 -3.38 -8.79
C GLY A 42 -5.71 -1.98 -8.36
N ASP A 43 -4.88 -1.32 -7.56
CA ASP A 43 -4.92 0.10 -7.21
C ASP A 43 -4.70 0.98 -8.46
N GLU A 44 -5.46 2.07 -8.59
CA GLU A 44 -5.42 2.95 -9.77
C GLU A 44 -4.02 3.54 -10.02
N THR A 45 -3.24 3.74 -8.96
CA THR A 45 -1.86 4.23 -9.03
C THR A 45 -0.91 3.32 -9.80
N ARG A 46 -1.24 2.03 -9.98
CA ARG A 46 -0.44 1.10 -10.79
C ARG A 46 -0.40 1.47 -12.27
N ALA A 47 -1.44 2.16 -12.74
CA ALA A 47 -1.55 2.64 -14.11
C ALA A 47 -1.13 4.11 -14.26
N TRP A 48 -0.80 4.80 -13.16
CA TRP A 48 -0.35 6.18 -13.23
C TRP A 48 1.03 6.25 -13.89
N GLY A 49 1.21 7.23 -14.77
CA GLY A 49 2.47 7.57 -15.39
C GLY A 49 2.51 9.05 -15.76
N PRO A 50 3.63 9.55 -16.30
CA PRO A 50 4.88 8.82 -16.56
C PRO A 50 5.78 8.60 -15.32
N PRO A 51 6.71 7.62 -15.33
CA PRO A 51 6.93 6.63 -16.39
C PRO A 51 5.90 5.51 -16.34
N PHE A 52 5.37 5.13 -17.50
CA PHE A 52 4.48 3.99 -17.58
C PHE A 52 5.26 2.68 -17.42
N VAL A 53 4.68 1.74 -16.66
CA VAL A 53 5.21 0.37 -16.57
C VAL A 53 5.14 -0.27 -17.96
N ASN A 54 6.27 -0.75 -18.47
CA ASN A 54 6.45 -1.27 -19.85
C ASN A 54 6.41 -0.23 -20.99
N GLY A 55 6.45 1.06 -20.69
CA GLY A 55 6.67 2.11 -21.71
C GLY A 55 5.49 2.39 -22.65
N ILE A 56 4.26 2.01 -22.27
CA ILE A 56 3.01 2.38 -22.95
C ILE A 56 2.22 3.31 -22.05
#